data_AF-A0A564Y310-F1
#
_entry.id   AF-A0A564Y310-F1
#
_cell.length_a   1.000
_cell.length_b   1.000
_cell.length_c   1.000
_cell.angle_alpha   90.00
_cell.angle_beta   90.00
_cell.angle_gamma   90.00
#
_symmetry.space_group_name_H-M   'P 1'
#
loop_
_entity.id
_entity.type
_entity.pdbx_description
1 polymer ?
#
loop_
_entity_poly.entity_id
_entity_poly.type
_entity_poly.pdbx_seq_one_letter_code
_entity_poly.pdbx_strand_id
1 'polypeptide(L)'
;MIVSNFSEKTLTIIDNGIGMTKENIVKYIGVVACSGTKEFKSQFPLDSDIFLFGESGTGFYTAFKVADKIQVITKHKDDDAYMFECTNLNSYTLRPYDGEEEIGRGTRVILHLIPSKRSLLAPFMLAESLDSHFFHIDYPILIETLWNDDNDKMIQHLKYMKTHVWSSDFDTLTEKECNKLYEEISMDQNSHILVRHIKYDDASISFDALIYVPKKNPHFCTWNIGEYNVHFIWRGLKIPKRKERLLPPYMDFVLVVVNVDTALLNANRTDLQGHLRQKIGNIIRTSNMEF
;
A
#
# COMPACT_ATOMS: atom_id res chain seq x y z
N MET A 1 -5.19 12.76 3.56
CA MET A 1 -5.59 12.83 4.99
C MET A 1 -6.55 11.70 5.29
N ILE A 2 -6.51 11.17 6.51
CA ILE A 2 -7.43 10.14 7.01
C ILE A 2 -8.06 10.70 8.28
N VAL A 3 -9.38 10.70 8.38
CA VAL A 3 -10.13 11.14 9.55
C VAL A 3 -10.87 9.93 10.11
N SER A 4 -10.58 9.57 11.34
CA SER A 4 -11.26 8.53 12.10
C SER A 4 -12.28 9.17 13.03
N ASN A 5 -13.56 8.83 12.92
CA ASN A 5 -14.62 9.37 13.77
C ASN A 5 -15.27 8.24 14.57
N PHE A 6 -14.99 8.21 15.88
CA PHE A 6 -15.51 7.21 16.79
C PHE A 6 -17.03 7.32 17.03
N SER A 7 -17.54 8.55 17.06
CA SER A 7 -18.95 8.84 17.34
C SER A 7 -19.85 8.41 16.19
N GLU A 8 -19.44 8.73 14.96
CA GLU A 8 -20.16 8.36 13.74
C GLU A 8 -19.82 6.96 13.24
N LYS A 9 -18.76 6.35 13.78
CA LYS A 9 -18.21 5.05 13.35
C LYS A 9 -17.76 5.08 11.88
N THR A 10 -17.22 6.22 11.45
CA THR A 10 -16.80 6.46 10.08
C THR A 10 -15.29 6.59 9.96
N LEU A 11 -14.73 6.06 8.89
CA LEU A 11 -13.35 6.29 8.47
C LEU A 11 -13.37 7.03 7.15
N THR A 12 -12.81 8.23 7.12
CA THR A 12 -12.89 9.14 5.98
C THR A 12 -11.51 9.35 5.39
N ILE A 13 -11.33 9.03 4.11
CA ILE A 13 -10.10 9.26 3.35
C ILE A 13 -10.31 10.48 2.47
N ILE A 14 -9.42 11.46 2.57
CA ILE A 14 -9.49 12.74 1.84
C ILE A 14 -8.22 12.90 1.03
N ASP A 15 -8.37 13.09 -0.27
CA ASP A 15 -7.32 13.52 -1.17
C ASP A 15 -7.66 14.87 -1.81
N ASN A 16 -6.61 15.62 -2.13
CA ASN A 16 -6.66 16.89 -2.87
C ASN A 16 -6.30 16.68 -4.35
N GLY A 17 -6.61 15.50 -4.89
CA GLY A 17 -6.34 15.11 -6.27
C GLY A 17 -7.22 15.84 -7.28
N ILE A 18 -7.35 15.31 -8.50
CA ILE A 18 -8.12 15.97 -9.58
C ILE A 18 -9.63 16.01 -9.28
N GLY A 19 -10.14 15.00 -8.56
CA GLY A 19 -11.57 14.77 -8.43
C GLY A 19 -12.17 14.15 -9.69
N MET A 20 -13.49 14.01 -9.70
CA MET A 20 -14.28 13.37 -10.75
C MET A 20 -15.46 14.24 -11.15
N THR A 21 -15.72 14.31 -12.45
CA THR A 21 -16.97 14.84 -13.03
C THR A 21 -18.11 13.85 -12.82
N LYS A 22 -19.35 14.29 -13.01
CA LYS A 22 -20.53 13.41 -12.96
C LYS A 22 -20.40 12.20 -13.89
N GLU A 23 -19.88 12.43 -15.10
CA GLU A 23 -19.63 11.39 -16.09
C GLU A 23 -18.58 10.37 -15.61
N ASN A 24 -17.48 10.85 -15.02
CA ASN A 24 -16.43 10.00 -14.45
C ASN A 24 -16.99 9.12 -13.33
N ILE A 25 -17.86 9.67 -12.47
CA ILE A 25 -18.49 8.91 -11.38
C ILE A 25 -19.33 7.77 -11.95
N VAL A 26 -20.23 8.07 -12.90
CA VAL A 26 -21.10 7.05 -13.52
C VAL A 26 -20.28 5.98 -14.23
N LYS A 27 -19.22 6.39 -14.93
CA LYS A 27 -18.39 5.49 -15.74
C LYS A 27 -17.45 4.60 -14.93
N TYR A 28 -16.76 5.16 -13.94
CA TYR A 28 -15.68 4.46 -13.22
C TYR A 28 -16.09 3.96 -11.84
N ILE A 29 -16.93 4.71 -11.13
CA ILE A 29 -17.44 4.27 -9.83
C ILE A 29 -18.74 3.49 -10.05
N GLY A 30 -19.67 3.96 -10.87
CA GLY A 30 -20.98 3.31 -11.09
C GLY A 30 -20.93 1.93 -11.74
N VAL A 31 -19.83 1.58 -12.41
CA VAL A 31 -19.63 0.29 -13.07
C VAL A 31 -18.48 -0.47 -12.41
N VAL A 32 -18.78 -1.68 -11.93
CA VAL A 32 -17.76 -2.57 -11.34
C VAL A 32 -16.73 -2.97 -12.40
N ALA A 33 -15.45 -2.97 -12.04
CA ALA A 33 -14.32 -3.34 -12.89
C ALA A 33 -14.04 -2.38 -14.08
N CYS A 34 -14.50 -1.13 -13.98
CA CYS A 34 -14.09 -0.04 -14.86
C CYS A 34 -13.09 0.86 -14.15
N SER A 35 -11.97 1.20 -14.83
CA SER A 35 -10.91 2.03 -14.25
C SER A 35 -10.52 3.16 -15.20
N GLY A 36 -10.64 4.39 -14.73
CA GLY A 36 -10.16 5.57 -15.44
C GLY A 36 -8.63 5.55 -15.62
N THR A 37 -7.91 4.89 -14.72
CA THR A 37 -6.46 4.70 -14.84
C THR A 37 -6.08 3.91 -16.08
N LYS A 38 -6.84 2.84 -16.37
CA LYS A 38 -6.60 1.98 -17.53
C LYS A 38 -6.81 2.75 -18.83
N GLU A 39 -7.89 3.54 -18.89
CA GLU A 39 -8.18 4.37 -20.06
C GLU A 39 -7.15 5.51 -20.22
N PHE A 40 -6.78 6.17 -19.14
CA PHE A 40 -5.75 7.22 -19.16
C PHE A 40 -4.43 6.68 -19.73
N LYS A 41 -3.98 5.50 -19.28
CA LYS A 41 -2.78 4.85 -19.81
C LYS A 41 -2.88 4.56 -21.31
N SER A 42 -4.07 4.17 -21.80
CA SER A 42 -4.28 3.91 -23.23
C SER A 42 -4.27 5.18 -24.10
N GLN A 43 -4.64 6.33 -23.54
CA GLN A 43 -4.69 7.62 -24.24
C GLN A 43 -3.32 8.31 -24.29
N PHE A 44 -2.44 8.01 -23.32
CA PHE A 44 -1.08 8.52 -23.27
C PHE A 44 -0.04 7.38 -23.33
N PRO A 45 0.07 6.66 -24.46
CA PRO A 45 1.07 5.60 -24.65
C PRO A 45 2.51 6.12 -24.82
N LEU A 46 2.76 7.42 -24.67
CA LEU A 46 4.09 8.03 -24.87
C LEU A 46 5.10 7.45 -23.86
N ASP A 47 6.24 6.97 -24.37
CA ASP A 47 7.59 6.62 -23.83
C ASP A 47 7.94 7.01 -22.37
N SER A 48 6.99 6.90 -21.46
CA SER A 48 7.11 7.37 -20.10
C SER A 48 6.81 6.20 -19.18
N ASP A 49 7.73 5.96 -18.26
CA ASP A 49 7.64 5.04 -17.13
C ASP A 49 6.54 5.48 -16.12
N ILE A 50 5.38 5.89 -16.61
CA ILE A 50 4.22 6.26 -15.81
C ILE A 50 3.45 4.98 -15.50
N PHE A 51 3.81 4.37 -14.38
CA PHE A 51 3.06 3.25 -13.84
C PHE A 51 1.98 3.77 -12.89
N LEU A 52 0.74 3.47 -13.23
CA LEU A 52 -0.41 3.86 -12.45
C LEU A 52 -1.01 2.64 -11.74
N PHE A 53 -1.49 2.85 -10.51
CA PHE A 53 -2.16 1.82 -9.71
C PHE A 53 -3.64 1.69 -10.08
N GLY A 54 -4.21 0.49 -9.90
CA GLY A 54 -5.67 0.29 -9.98
C GLY A 54 -6.25 0.12 -11.38
N GLU A 55 -5.52 -0.52 -12.31
CA GLU A 55 -6.01 -0.81 -13.67
C GLU A 55 -7.23 -1.76 -13.71
N SER A 56 -7.46 -2.55 -12.66
CA SER A 56 -8.56 -3.53 -12.59
C SER A 56 -9.94 -2.93 -12.36
N GLY A 57 -10.03 -1.73 -11.76
CA GLY A 57 -11.31 -1.10 -11.43
C GLY A 57 -12.12 -1.79 -10.32
N THR A 58 -11.53 -2.77 -9.60
CA THR A 58 -12.19 -3.50 -8.51
C THR A 58 -11.81 -2.98 -7.12
N GLY A 59 -10.77 -2.15 -7.02
CA GLY A 59 -10.20 -1.67 -5.75
C GLY A 59 -11.20 -0.94 -4.87
N PHE A 60 -11.99 -0.01 -5.43
CA PHE A 60 -12.99 0.77 -4.70
C PHE A 60 -13.97 -0.14 -3.93
N TYR A 61 -14.48 -1.17 -4.60
CA TYR A 61 -15.48 -2.07 -4.04
C TYR A 61 -14.95 -3.02 -2.97
N THR A 62 -13.62 -3.15 -2.82
CA THR A 62 -13.04 -3.90 -1.70
C THR A 62 -13.33 -3.26 -0.35
N ALA A 63 -13.68 -1.97 -0.32
CA ALA A 63 -14.05 -1.27 0.90
C ALA A 63 -15.32 -1.84 1.57
N PHE A 64 -16.20 -2.52 0.83
CA PHE A 64 -17.33 -3.27 1.40
C PHE A 64 -16.91 -4.45 2.29
N LYS A 65 -15.63 -4.84 2.30
CA LYS A 65 -15.11 -5.81 3.29
C LYS A 65 -15.05 -5.24 4.70
N VAL A 66 -15.04 -3.91 4.84
CA VAL A 66 -14.92 -3.21 6.13
C VAL A 66 -16.06 -2.23 6.40
N ALA A 67 -16.83 -1.88 5.39
CA ALA A 67 -17.94 -0.94 5.47
C ALA A 67 -19.25 -1.53 4.93
N ASP A 68 -20.38 -1.14 5.52
CA ASP A 68 -21.72 -1.47 5.00
C ASP A 68 -22.29 -0.36 4.12
N LYS A 69 -21.80 0.88 4.29
CA LYS A 69 -22.15 2.04 3.48
C LYS A 69 -20.91 2.82 3.10
N ILE A 70 -20.83 3.23 1.85
CA ILE A 70 -19.74 4.04 1.29
C ILE A 70 -20.36 5.30 0.69
N GLN A 71 -19.79 6.45 1.04
CA GLN A 71 -20.12 7.73 0.42
C GLN A 71 -18.86 8.30 -0.21
N VAL A 72 -19.00 8.85 -1.41
CA VAL A 72 -17.92 9.52 -2.14
C VAL A 72 -18.39 10.92 -2.47
N ILE A 73 -17.69 11.90 -1.94
CA ILE A 73 -17.90 13.30 -2.26
C ILE A 73 -16.73 13.77 -3.10
N THR A 74 -16.99 14.35 -4.26
CA THR A 74 -15.92 14.71 -5.19
C THR A 74 -16.22 16.04 -5.86
N LYS A 75 -15.18 16.85 -6.06
CA LYS A 75 -15.22 18.09 -6.84
C LYS A 75 -14.11 18.08 -7.86
N HIS A 76 -14.50 18.08 -9.14
CA HIS A 76 -13.60 18.36 -10.25
C HIS A 76 -13.51 19.88 -10.48
N LYS A 77 -12.43 20.37 -11.09
CA LYS A 77 -12.33 21.81 -11.42
C LYS A 77 -13.36 22.27 -12.45
N ASP A 78 -13.72 21.37 -13.39
CA ASP A 78 -14.56 21.68 -14.56
C ASP A 78 -16.03 21.22 -14.40
N ASP A 79 -16.46 20.80 -13.21
CA ASP A 79 -17.82 20.31 -12.95
C ASP A 79 -18.22 20.60 -11.49
N ASP A 80 -19.50 20.49 -11.14
CA ASP A 80 -20.01 20.72 -9.79
C ASP A 80 -19.55 19.65 -8.79
N ALA A 81 -19.81 19.90 -7.49
CA ALA A 81 -19.60 18.89 -6.45
C ALA A 81 -20.73 17.85 -6.48
N TYR A 82 -20.38 16.57 -6.40
CA TYR A 82 -21.36 15.48 -6.37
C TYR A 82 -21.13 14.57 -5.18
N MET A 83 -22.23 14.02 -4.67
CA MET A 83 -22.29 12.97 -3.66
C MET A 83 -22.77 11.67 -4.33
N PHE A 84 -21.91 10.66 -4.30
CA PHE A 84 -22.22 9.28 -4.64
C PHE A 84 -22.38 8.48 -3.34
N GLU A 85 -23.42 7.67 -3.24
CA GLU A 85 -23.65 6.82 -2.07
C GLU A 85 -24.09 5.42 -2.50
N CYS A 86 -23.47 4.39 -1.91
CA CYS A 86 -23.87 3.00 -2.09
C CYS A 86 -23.81 2.21 -0.78
N THR A 87 -24.76 1.28 -0.62
CA THR A 87 -24.82 0.31 0.49
C THR A 87 -24.63 -1.12 0.02
N ASN A 88 -24.60 -1.33 -1.28
CA ASN A 88 -24.37 -2.62 -1.93
C ASN A 88 -23.78 -2.39 -3.33
N LEU A 89 -23.45 -3.48 -4.02
CA LEU A 89 -22.86 -3.47 -5.36
C LEU A 89 -23.88 -3.26 -6.50
N ASN A 90 -25.17 -3.35 -6.21
CA ASN A 90 -26.22 -3.42 -7.23
C ASN A 90 -26.85 -2.07 -7.53
N SER A 91 -26.77 -1.13 -6.58
CA SER A 91 -27.43 0.17 -6.68
C SER A 91 -26.63 1.26 -5.98
N TYR A 92 -26.70 2.47 -6.52
CA TYR A 92 -26.12 3.66 -5.94
C TYR A 92 -27.06 4.85 -6.14
N THR A 93 -26.86 5.89 -5.34
CA THR A 93 -27.46 7.21 -5.55
C THR A 93 -26.39 8.21 -5.92
N LEU A 94 -26.70 9.11 -6.85
CA LEU A 94 -25.82 10.19 -7.27
C LEU A 94 -26.62 11.49 -7.29
N ARG A 95 -26.19 12.46 -6.48
CA ARG A 95 -26.86 13.77 -6.36
C ARG A 95 -25.83 14.90 -6.31
N PRO A 96 -26.21 16.14 -6.69
CA PRO A 96 -25.40 17.31 -6.37
C PRO A 96 -25.11 17.35 -4.88
N TYR A 97 -23.89 17.70 -4.51
CA TYR A 97 -23.51 17.83 -3.12
C TYR A 97 -24.04 19.16 -2.56
N ASP A 98 -24.81 19.05 -1.48
CA ASP A 98 -25.53 20.14 -0.81
C ASP A 98 -25.10 20.32 0.65
N GLY A 99 -23.94 19.75 1.05
CA GLY A 99 -23.43 19.84 2.41
C GLY A 99 -22.83 21.20 2.74
N GLU A 100 -22.79 21.52 4.04
CA GLU A 100 -22.30 22.81 4.55
C GLU A 100 -20.79 23.02 4.32
N GLU A 101 -20.00 21.94 4.31
CA GLU A 101 -18.56 22.02 4.03
C GLU A 101 -18.30 22.08 2.53
N GLU A 102 -17.82 23.22 2.02
CA GLU A 102 -17.32 23.30 0.64
C GLU A 102 -16.10 22.41 0.41
N ILE A 103 -16.13 21.66 -0.69
CA ILE A 103 -15.00 20.87 -1.15
C ILE A 103 -14.35 21.64 -2.29
N GLY A 104 -13.15 22.19 -2.07
CA GLY A 104 -12.45 22.96 -3.09
C GLY A 104 -12.09 22.11 -4.33
N ARG A 105 -11.35 21.03 -4.12
CA ARG A 105 -10.92 20.09 -5.18
C ARG A 105 -10.55 18.74 -4.57
N GLY A 106 -10.80 17.65 -5.29
CA GLY A 106 -10.38 16.30 -4.92
C GLY A 106 -11.55 15.42 -4.53
N THR A 107 -11.28 14.40 -3.70
CA THR A 107 -12.28 13.40 -3.31
C THR A 107 -12.21 13.10 -1.82
N ARG A 108 -13.38 12.86 -1.23
CA ARG A 108 -13.59 12.39 0.13
C ARG A 108 -14.37 11.07 0.08
N VAL A 109 -13.75 10.00 0.53
CA VAL A 109 -14.37 8.68 0.64
C VAL A 109 -14.68 8.41 2.11
N ILE A 110 -15.96 8.29 2.44
CA ILE A 110 -16.45 8.04 3.80
C ILE A 110 -16.91 6.59 3.88
N LEU A 111 -16.26 5.84 4.76
CA LEU A 111 -16.54 4.44 5.03
C LEU A 111 -17.30 4.32 6.35
N HIS A 112 -18.56 3.88 6.30
CA HIS A 112 -19.35 3.55 7.49
C HIS A 112 -18.97 2.13 7.92
N LEU A 113 -18.22 2.00 9.01
CA LEU A 113 -17.58 0.73 9.36
C LEU A 113 -18.58 -0.26 9.98
N ILE A 114 -18.51 -1.50 9.51
CA ILE A 114 -19.26 -2.60 10.13
C ILE A 114 -18.81 -2.80 11.58
N PRO A 115 -19.69 -3.27 12.49
CA PRO A 115 -19.39 -3.41 13.91
C PRO A 115 -18.08 -4.17 14.20
N SER A 116 -17.79 -5.24 13.45
CA SER A 116 -16.60 -6.08 13.62
C SER A 116 -15.29 -5.43 13.17
N LYS A 117 -15.34 -4.28 12.47
CA LYS A 117 -14.16 -3.59 11.93
C LYS A 117 -13.93 -2.21 12.53
N ARG A 118 -14.72 -1.81 13.54
CA ARG A 118 -14.58 -0.53 14.24
C ARG A 118 -13.24 -0.37 14.97
N SER A 119 -12.52 -1.45 15.25
CA SER A 119 -11.15 -1.36 15.78
C SER A 119 -10.21 -0.58 14.86
N LEU A 120 -10.49 -0.51 13.54
CA LEU A 120 -9.75 0.31 12.59
C LEU A 120 -9.84 1.80 12.86
N LEU A 121 -10.77 2.27 13.71
CA LEU A 121 -10.83 3.68 14.10
C LEU A 121 -9.70 4.07 15.06
N ALA A 122 -9.07 3.09 15.73
CA ALA A 122 -7.97 3.34 16.64
C ALA A 122 -6.72 3.81 15.87
N PRO A 123 -6.07 4.92 16.29
CA PRO A 123 -4.89 5.45 15.61
C PRO A 123 -3.77 4.43 15.43
N PHE A 124 -3.53 3.59 16.46
CA PHE A 124 -2.53 2.54 16.42
C PHE A 124 -2.84 1.49 15.34
N MET A 125 -4.10 1.08 15.20
CA MET A 125 -4.52 0.11 14.19
C MET A 125 -4.38 0.67 12.77
N LEU A 126 -4.66 1.97 12.58
CA LEU A 126 -4.42 2.65 11.30
C LEU A 126 -2.92 2.71 10.99
N ALA A 127 -2.10 3.10 11.95
CA ALA A 127 -0.65 3.14 11.79
C ALA A 127 -0.10 1.74 11.43
N GLU A 128 -0.52 0.70 12.14
CA GLU A 128 -0.14 -0.69 11.85
C GLU A 128 -0.57 -1.11 10.44
N SER A 129 -1.79 -0.78 10.02
CA SER A 129 -2.29 -1.08 8.68
C SER A 129 -1.51 -0.33 7.59
N LEU A 130 -1.13 0.92 7.82
CA LEU A 130 -0.26 1.66 6.91
C LEU A 130 1.14 1.04 6.89
N ASP A 131 1.66 0.64 8.04
CA ASP A 131 2.99 0.04 8.17
C ASP A 131 3.12 -1.32 7.50
N SER A 132 2.05 -2.10 7.51
CA SER A 132 2.01 -3.43 6.90
C SER A 132 1.97 -3.36 5.38
N HIS A 133 1.35 -2.32 4.81
CA HIS A 133 1.14 -2.18 3.36
C HIS A 133 2.18 -1.28 2.69
N PHE A 134 2.61 -0.21 3.34
CA PHE A 134 3.54 0.76 2.77
C PHE A 134 4.96 0.54 3.28
N PHE A 135 5.87 0.39 2.33
CA PHE A 135 7.31 0.49 2.53
C PHE A 135 7.77 1.94 2.38
N HIS A 136 7.25 2.67 1.41
CA HIS A 136 7.55 4.08 1.20
C HIS A 136 6.27 4.80 0.78
N ILE A 137 6.12 6.05 1.18
CA ILE A 137 4.99 6.88 0.79
C ILE A 137 5.52 8.23 0.32
N ASP A 138 5.30 8.53 -0.96
CA ASP A 138 5.77 9.78 -1.57
C ASP A 138 5.10 11.03 -0.96
N TYR A 139 3.88 10.86 -0.43
CA TYR A 139 3.07 11.94 0.13
C TYR A 139 2.75 11.72 1.62
N PRO A 140 2.91 12.73 2.49
CA PRO A 140 2.50 12.64 3.89
C PRO A 140 1.04 12.22 4.06
N ILE A 141 0.77 11.30 4.98
CA ILE A 141 -0.58 10.97 5.40
C ILE A 141 -0.86 11.66 6.74
N LEU A 142 -1.68 12.70 6.70
CA LEU A 142 -2.23 13.28 7.94
C LEU A 142 -3.34 12.38 8.46
N ILE A 143 -3.27 11.99 9.73
CA ILE A 143 -4.30 11.22 10.43
C ILE A 143 -4.92 12.13 11.48
N GLU A 144 -6.24 12.23 11.48
CA GLU A 144 -7.01 12.96 12.47
C GLU A 144 -7.97 11.99 13.13
N THR A 145 -8.10 12.06 14.45
CA THR A 145 -8.99 11.20 15.21
C THR A 145 -9.93 12.05 16.04
N LEU A 146 -11.23 11.79 15.86
CA LEU A 146 -12.33 12.50 16.48
C LEU A 146 -13.03 11.56 17.47
N TRP A 147 -13.14 12.00 18.72
CA TRP A 147 -13.98 11.34 19.73
C TRP A 147 -14.78 12.38 20.52
N ASN A 148 -15.94 11.98 21.03
CA ASN A 148 -16.73 12.78 21.94
C ASN A 148 -16.52 12.26 23.36
N ASP A 149 -16.12 13.13 24.27
CA ASP A 149 -16.09 12.84 25.71
C ASP A 149 -17.01 13.84 26.43
N ASP A 150 -17.99 13.33 27.18
CA ASP A 150 -18.92 14.05 28.05
C ASP A 150 -19.17 15.56 27.75
N ASN A 151 -19.58 15.83 26.50
CA ASN A 151 -19.98 17.11 25.87
C ASN A 151 -18.94 17.91 25.08
N ASP A 152 -17.66 17.53 25.08
CA ASP A 152 -16.64 18.18 24.27
C ASP A 152 -16.17 17.30 23.09
N LYS A 153 -16.04 17.92 21.91
CA LYS A 153 -15.39 17.31 20.75
C LYS A 153 -13.88 17.38 20.95
N MET A 154 -13.23 16.23 21.01
CA MET A 154 -11.78 16.14 21.07
C MET A 154 -11.22 15.75 19.71
N ILE A 155 -10.13 16.40 19.33
CA ILE A 155 -9.45 16.20 18.06
C ILE A 155 -7.98 15.90 18.34
N GLN A 156 -7.54 14.72 17.92
CA GLN A 156 -6.14 14.34 17.94
C GLN A 156 -5.58 14.36 16.52
N HIS A 157 -4.59 15.21 16.28
CA HIS A 157 -3.84 15.22 15.02
C HIS A 157 -2.57 14.39 15.16
N LEU A 158 -2.40 13.43 14.26
CA LEU A 158 -1.20 12.61 14.10
C LEU A 158 -0.69 12.79 12.67
N LYS A 159 0.52 13.32 12.52
CA LYS A 159 1.18 13.37 11.22
C LYS A 159 1.90 12.06 11.00
N TYR A 160 1.38 11.21 10.13
CA TYR A 160 2.06 9.98 9.71
C TYR A 160 2.91 10.26 8.46
N MET A 161 4.22 10.21 8.65
CA MET A 161 5.21 10.36 7.59
C MET A 161 6.15 9.18 7.67
N LYS A 162 6.12 8.33 6.65
CA LYS A 162 7.03 7.20 6.52
C LYS A 162 8.07 7.52 5.44
N THR A 163 9.02 8.39 5.80
CA THR A 163 10.16 8.74 4.94
C THR A 163 11.24 7.68 5.09
N HIS A 164 11.00 6.50 4.54
CA HIS A 164 12.02 5.47 4.47
C HIS A 164 12.99 5.73 3.33
N VAL A 165 14.22 5.27 3.54
CA VAL A 165 15.24 5.22 2.50
C VAL A 165 14.83 4.14 1.53
N TRP A 166 14.16 4.56 0.47
CA TRP A 166 13.77 3.69 -0.63
C TRP A 166 14.23 4.36 -1.92
N SER A 167 15.00 3.62 -2.70
CA SER A 167 15.30 3.96 -4.08
C SER A 167 14.68 2.91 -4.97
N SER A 168 14.20 3.34 -6.14
CA SER A 168 13.78 2.43 -7.20
C SER A 168 14.94 1.62 -7.76
N ASP A 169 16.18 2.11 -7.61
CA ASP A 169 17.40 1.47 -8.06
C ASP A 169 18.35 1.26 -6.88
N PHE A 170 18.58 0.01 -6.51
CA PHE A 170 19.46 -0.36 -5.42
C PHE A 170 20.94 -0.11 -5.72
N ASP A 171 21.34 0.05 -6.99
CA ASP A 171 22.71 0.40 -7.36
C ASP A 171 23.11 1.81 -6.87
N THR A 172 22.12 2.69 -6.70
CA THR A 172 22.34 4.08 -6.28
C THR A 172 22.46 4.27 -4.77
N LEU A 173 22.18 3.23 -3.99
CA LEU A 173 22.12 3.32 -2.54
C LEU A 173 23.52 3.44 -1.93
N THR A 174 23.70 4.45 -1.08
CA THR A 174 24.90 4.57 -0.25
C THR A 174 24.92 3.52 0.85
N GLU A 175 26.10 3.20 1.39
CA GLU A 175 26.23 2.23 2.49
C GLU A 175 25.40 2.63 3.73
N LYS A 176 25.28 3.93 4.01
CA LYS A 176 24.45 4.45 5.12
C LYS A 176 22.97 4.19 4.88
N GLU A 177 22.53 4.35 3.64
CA GLU A 177 21.16 4.11 3.21
C GLU A 177 20.81 2.62 3.27
N CYS A 178 21.72 1.74 2.83
CA CYS A 178 21.58 0.29 2.96
C CYS A 178 21.50 -0.17 4.43
N ASN A 179 22.30 0.41 5.32
CA ASN A 179 22.26 0.12 6.76
C ASN A 179 20.92 0.55 7.38
N LYS A 180 20.45 1.77 7.08
CA LYS A 180 19.17 2.27 7.58
C LYS A 180 17.99 1.42 7.07
N LEU A 181 18.02 1.03 5.80
CA LEU A 181 17.03 0.12 5.21
C LEU A 181 16.97 -1.22 5.96
N TYR A 182 18.13 -1.79 6.31
CA TYR A 182 18.21 -3.02 7.08
C TYR A 182 17.62 -2.87 8.49
N GLU A 183 17.97 -1.80 9.23
CA GLU A 183 17.44 -1.53 10.58
C GLU A 183 15.91 -1.40 10.56
N GLU A 184 15.36 -0.71 9.56
CA GLU A 184 13.92 -0.49 9.40
C GLU A 184 13.15 -1.79 9.11
N ILE A 185 13.73 -2.71 8.33
CA ILE A 185 13.08 -3.97 7.94
C ILE A 185 13.24 -5.04 9.01
N SER A 186 14.45 -5.17 9.56
CA SER A 186 14.76 -6.19 10.57
C SER A 186 14.17 -5.87 11.94
N MET A 187 13.89 -4.59 12.21
CA MET A 187 13.60 -4.06 13.55
C MET A 187 14.71 -4.38 14.55
N ASP A 188 15.92 -4.69 14.08
CA ASP A 188 17.09 -4.96 14.90
C ASP A 188 17.94 -3.68 15.02
N GLN A 189 18.43 -3.42 16.22
CA GLN A 189 19.39 -2.34 16.48
C GLN A 189 20.84 -2.75 16.17
N ASN A 190 21.10 -4.05 15.99
CA ASN A 190 22.40 -4.54 15.54
C ASN A 190 22.49 -4.44 14.01
N SER A 191 23.54 -3.80 13.49
CA SER A 191 23.82 -3.72 12.04
C SER A 191 24.08 -5.10 11.38
N HIS A 192 24.17 -5.13 10.05
CA HIS A 192 24.55 -6.29 9.25
C HIS A 192 26.08 -6.44 9.11
N ILE A 193 26.55 -7.66 8.84
CA ILE A 193 27.97 -7.92 8.50
C ILE A 193 28.22 -7.62 7.04
N LEU A 194 27.33 -8.11 6.18
CA LEU A 194 27.51 -8.08 4.75
C LEU A 194 26.17 -7.79 4.07
N VAL A 195 26.23 -6.96 3.04
CA VAL A 195 25.14 -6.69 2.12
C VAL A 195 25.62 -7.04 0.72
N ARG A 196 24.80 -7.77 -0.04
CA ARG A 196 25.06 -8.10 -1.44
C ARG A 196 23.88 -7.67 -2.29
N HIS A 197 24.17 -6.90 -3.34
CA HIS A 197 23.18 -6.55 -4.35
C HIS A 197 23.21 -7.59 -5.48
N ILE A 198 22.04 -8.05 -5.89
CA ILE A 198 21.84 -8.93 -7.04
C ILE A 198 20.80 -8.29 -7.94
N LYS A 199 21.22 -7.99 -9.17
CA LYS A 199 20.34 -7.60 -10.26
C LYS A 199 20.13 -8.79 -11.17
N TYR A 200 18.89 -9.15 -11.40
CA TYR A 200 18.54 -10.26 -12.29
C TYR A 200 17.56 -9.77 -13.35
N ASP A 201 17.97 -9.87 -14.60
CA ASP A 201 17.16 -9.51 -15.76
C ASP A 201 17.17 -10.68 -16.75
N ASP A 202 16.01 -11.33 -16.88
CA ASP A 202 15.72 -12.37 -17.86
C ASP A 202 14.41 -12.03 -18.56
N ALA A 203 14.20 -12.55 -19.78
CA ALA A 203 13.03 -12.27 -20.61
C ALA A 203 11.68 -12.55 -19.91
N SER A 204 11.69 -13.38 -18.86
CA SER A 204 10.51 -13.73 -18.07
C SER A 204 10.41 -13.03 -16.70
N ILE A 205 11.54 -12.65 -16.10
CA ILE A 205 11.58 -12.11 -14.73
C ILE A 205 12.72 -11.10 -14.61
N SER A 206 12.36 -9.88 -14.20
CA SER A 206 13.26 -8.82 -13.78
C SER A 206 13.06 -8.50 -12.29
N PHE A 207 14.13 -8.49 -11.51
CA PHE A 207 14.11 -8.03 -10.12
C PHE A 207 15.49 -7.58 -9.63
N ASP A 208 15.48 -6.68 -8.65
CA ASP A 208 16.66 -6.28 -7.88
C ASP A 208 16.51 -6.79 -6.46
N ALA A 209 17.57 -7.35 -5.87
CA ALA A 209 17.54 -7.93 -4.54
C ALA A 209 18.74 -7.52 -3.69
N LEU A 210 18.47 -7.07 -2.47
CA LEU A 210 19.47 -6.86 -1.43
C LEU A 210 19.42 -8.03 -0.45
N ILE A 211 20.57 -8.66 -0.25
CA ILE A 211 20.76 -9.80 0.65
C ILE A 211 21.64 -9.35 1.80
N TYR A 212 21.10 -9.43 3.02
CA TYR A 212 21.77 -9.02 4.24
C TYR A 212 22.08 -10.23 5.12
N VAL A 213 23.32 -10.26 5.62
CA VAL A 213 23.75 -11.19 6.66
C VAL A 213 23.79 -10.43 8.00
N PRO A 214 22.90 -10.72 8.96
CA PRO A 214 22.86 -10.01 10.23
C PRO A 214 24.08 -10.33 11.09
N LYS A 215 24.53 -9.37 11.93
CA LYS A 215 25.69 -9.55 12.81
C LYS A 215 25.46 -10.50 13.97
N LYS A 216 24.23 -10.52 14.48
CA LYS A 216 23.77 -11.50 15.44
C LYS A 216 22.58 -12.19 14.81
N ASN A 217 22.45 -13.50 15.04
CA ASN A 217 21.25 -14.19 14.59
C ASN A 217 20.04 -13.64 15.38
N PRO A 218 19.10 -12.92 14.74
CA PRO A 218 17.94 -12.39 15.44
C PRO A 218 17.00 -13.53 15.90
N HIS A 219 17.14 -14.73 15.32
CA HIS A 219 16.34 -15.93 15.60
C HIS A 219 16.84 -16.76 16.79
N PHE A 220 17.91 -16.36 17.49
CA PHE A 220 18.38 -17.13 18.64
C PHE A 220 17.35 -17.23 19.79
N CYS A 221 16.37 -16.31 19.84
CA CYS A 221 15.39 -16.23 20.92
C CYS A 221 13.91 -16.34 20.48
N THR A 222 13.61 -16.56 19.19
CA THR A 222 12.22 -16.61 18.70
C THR A 222 11.89 -17.99 18.14
N TRP A 223 10.81 -18.59 18.65
CA TRP A 223 10.28 -19.88 18.17
C TRP A 223 9.65 -19.81 16.77
N ASN A 224 9.75 -18.67 16.07
CA ASN A 224 9.26 -18.47 14.70
C ASN A 224 10.38 -18.68 13.69
N ILE A 225 10.75 -19.94 13.53
CA ILE A 225 11.80 -20.40 12.61
C ILE A 225 11.35 -20.10 11.16
N GLY A 226 12.06 -19.20 10.47
CA GLY A 226 12.46 -19.39 9.08
C GLY A 226 11.55 -18.98 7.91
N GLU A 227 10.30 -18.55 8.13
CA GLU A 227 9.38 -18.35 7.00
C GLU A 227 9.32 -16.92 6.43
N TYR A 228 9.89 -15.90 7.10
CA TYR A 228 9.49 -14.51 6.84
C TYR A 228 10.61 -13.51 6.51
N ASN A 229 11.84 -13.95 6.28
CA ASN A 229 12.94 -13.00 6.05
C ASN A 229 13.05 -12.50 4.60
N VAL A 230 12.21 -12.98 3.68
CA VAL A 230 12.14 -12.44 2.32
C VAL A 230 11.01 -11.44 2.23
N HIS A 231 11.37 -10.18 2.01
CA HIS A 231 10.47 -9.05 1.88
C HIS A 231 10.40 -8.65 0.41
N PHE A 232 9.21 -8.72 -0.17
CA PHE A 232 8.97 -8.25 -1.54
C PHE A 232 8.39 -6.85 -1.49
N ILE A 233 8.99 -5.95 -2.26
CA ILE A 233 8.61 -4.56 -2.39
C ILE A 233 8.34 -4.30 -3.86
N TRP A 234 7.32 -3.50 -4.12
CA TRP A 234 7.04 -2.98 -5.44
C TRP A 234 6.67 -1.50 -5.34
N ARG A 235 7.52 -0.62 -5.88
CA ARG A 235 7.28 0.85 -5.91
C ARG A 235 6.82 1.43 -4.57
N GLY A 236 7.52 1.07 -3.49
CA GLY A 236 7.17 1.52 -2.14
C GLY A 236 6.00 0.77 -1.49
N LEU A 237 5.34 -0.19 -2.15
CA LEU A 237 4.35 -1.08 -1.54
C LEU A 237 4.98 -2.38 -1.09
N LYS A 238 4.64 -2.83 0.12
CA LYS A 238 4.97 -4.17 0.62
C LYS A 238 4.00 -5.17 0.01
N ILE A 239 4.55 -6.23 -0.57
CA ILE A 239 3.75 -7.35 -1.03
C ILE A 239 3.54 -8.29 0.17
N PRO A 240 2.30 -8.73 0.46
CA PRO A 240 2.01 -9.58 1.62
C PRO A 240 2.89 -10.83 1.66
N LYS A 241 3.31 -11.21 2.86
CA LYS A 241 4.07 -12.43 3.07
C LYS A 241 3.16 -13.65 2.92
N ARG A 242 3.67 -14.72 2.29
CA ARG A 242 3.01 -16.03 2.21
C ARG A 242 3.78 -17.04 3.05
N LYS A 243 3.09 -18.10 3.51
CA LYS A 243 3.70 -19.25 4.20
C LYS A 243 4.40 -20.18 3.21
N GLU A 244 5.26 -19.62 2.38
CA GLU A 244 6.01 -20.36 1.36
C GLU A 244 7.49 -20.20 1.66
N ARG A 245 8.20 -21.32 1.80
CA ARG A 245 9.61 -21.30 2.15
C ARG A 245 10.47 -21.01 0.91
N LEU A 246 11.00 -19.79 0.83
CA LEU A 246 11.79 -19.31 -0.30
C LEU A 246 13.30 -19.50 -0.12
N LEU A 247 13.79 -19.60 1.10
CA LEU A 247 15.19 -19.90 1.41
C LEU A 247 15.29 -21.28 2.09
N PRO A 248 16.39 -22.02 1.89
CA PRO A 248 16.57 -23.29 2.57
C PRO A 248 16.75 -23.07 4.09
N PRO A 249 16.41 -24.07 4.94
CA PRO A 249 16.40 -23.91 6.40
C PRO A 249 17.71 -23.38 7.00
N TYR A 250 18.85 -23.73 6.40
CA TYR A 250 20.15 -23.30 6.88
C TYR A 250 20.47 -21.83 6.56
N MET A 251 19.68 -21.16 5.69
CA MET A 251 19.79 -19.73 5.35
C MET A 251 18.71 -18.87 6.02
N ASP A 252 17.96 -19.42 6.97
CA ASP A 252 16.86 -18.72 7.66
C ASP A 252 17.31 -17.50 8.46
N PHE A 253 18.61 -17.27 8.64
CA PHE A 253 19.14 -16.06 9.28
C PHE A 253 19.31 -14.89 8.29
N VAL A 254 19.33 -15.15 6.98
CA VAL A 254 19.54 -14.14 5.95
C VAL A 254 18.27 -13.31 5.78
N LEU A 255 18.41 -11.99 5.70
CA LEU A 255 17.33 -11.07 5.36
C LEU A 255 17.44 -10.69 3.89
N VAL A 256 16.37 -10.85 3.12
CA VAL A 256 16.36 -10.54 1.69
C VAL A 256 15.26 -9.54 1.39
N VAL A 257 15.60 -8.49 0.66
CA VAL A 257 14.68 -7.45 0.21
C VAL A 257 14.69 -7.47 -1.30
N VAL A 258 13.55 -7.81 -1.91
CA VAL A 258 13.41 -7.95 -3.37
C VAL A 258 12.52 -6.84 -3.88
N ASN A 259 13.06 -5.97 -4.73
CA ASN A 259 12.30 -5.03 -5.54
C ASN A 259 11.89 -5.73 -6.84
N VAL A 260 10.59 -5.95 -7.01
CA VAL A 260 10.04 -6.68 -8.17
C VAL A 260 9.50 -5.71 -9.22
N ASP A 261 9.57 -6.13 -10.48
CA ASP A 261 8.87 -5.43 -11.56
C ASP A 261 7.36 -5.76 -11.56
N THR A 262 6.58 -4.81 -12.07
CA THR A 262 5.14 -4.85 -12.31
C THR A 262 4.66 -6.07 -13.07
N ALA A 263 5.44 -6.56 -14.04
CA ALA A 263 5.08 -7.70 -14.88
C ALA A 263 4.83 -8.98 -14.06
N LEU A 264 5.43 -9.07 -12.87
CA LEU A 264 5.39 -10.25 -12.01
C LEU A 264 4.17 -10.28 -11.08
N LEU A 265 3.41 -9.19 -11.02
CA LEU A 265 2.27 -9.05 -10.13
C LEU A 265 1.00 -9.69 -10.70
N ASN A 266 0.10 -10.04 -9.81
CA ASN A 266 -1.24 -10.47 -10.16
C ASN A 266 -2.06 -9.30 -10.75
N ALA A 267 -3.19 -9.60 -11.37
CA ALA A 267 -4.07 -8.60 -11.99
C ALA A 267 -4.52 -7.48 -11.02
N ASN A 268 -4.56 -7.78 -9.72
CA ASN A 268 -4.91 -6.82 -8.67
C ASN A 268 -3.70 -6.02 -8.16
N ARG A 269 -2.48 -6.27 -8.66
CA ARG A 269 -1.19 -5.71 -8.22
C ARG A 269 -0.99 -5.69 -6.69
N THR A 270 -1.49 -6.72 -6.03
CA THR A 270 -1.44 -6.87 -4.56
C THR A 270 -0.57 -8.04 -4.15
N ASP A 271 -0.36 -9.01 -5.04
CA ASP A 271 0.41 -10.21 -4.75
C ASP A 271 1.22 -10.62 -5.99
N LEU A 272 2.35 -11.28 -5.77
CA LEU A 272 3.10 -11.95 -6.82
C LEU A 272 2.41 -13.26 -7.19
N GLN A 273 2.50 -13.66 -8.45
CA GLN A 273 2.02 -14.97 -8.85
C GLN A 273 2.87 -16.06 -8.15
N GLY A 274 2.22 -17.08 -7.57
CA GLY A 274 2.89 -18.04 -6.68
C GLY A 274 4.09 -18.76 -7.31
N HIS A 275 3.99 -19.13 -8.59
CA HIS A 275 5.10 -19.76 -9.30
C HIS A 275 6.31 -18.83 -9.50
N LEU A 276 6.09 -17.52 -9.64
CA LEU A 276 7.16 -16.53 -9.77
C LEU A 276 7.90 -16.34 -8.44
N ARG A 277 7.19 -16.36 -7.30
CA ARG A 277 7.82 -16.31 -5.98
C ARG A 277 8.83 -17.45 -5.80
N GLN A 278 8.43 -18.67 -6.15
CA GLN A 278 9.31 -19.84 -6.07
C GLN A 278 10.49 -19.75 -7.04
N LYS A 279 10.26 -19.24 -8.26
CA LYS A 279 11.33 -19.04 -9.24
C LYS A 279 12.36 -18.01 -8.76
N ILE A 280 11.92 -16.88 -8.20
CA ILE A 280 12.81 -15.88 -7.58
C ILE A 280 13.59 -16.49 -6.41
N GLY A 281 12.91 -17.24 -5.53
CA GLY A 281 13.57 -17.95 -4.42
C GLY A 281 14.65 -18.91 -4.92
N ASN A 282 14.39 -19.68 -5.98
CA ASN A 282 15.39 -20.56 -6.58
C ASN A 282 16.57 -19.79 -7.18
N ILE A 283 16.32 -18.68 -7.86
CA ILE A 283 17.39 -17.84 -8.43
C ILE A 283 18.31 -17.34 -7.31
N ILE A 284 17.74 -16.80 -6.22
CA ILE A 284 18.50 -16.30 -5.06
C ILE A 284 19.34 -17.42 -4.42
N ARG A 285 18.84 -18.67 -4.41
CA ARG A 285 19.59 -19.84 -3.91
C ARG A 285 20.77 -20.20 -4.82
N THR A 286 20.57 -20.12 -6.13
CA THR A 286 21.55 -20.56 -7.14
C THR A 286 22.55 -19.49 -7.55
N SER A 287 22.21 -18.22 -7.38
CA SER A 287 23.16 -17.13 -7.51
C SER A 287 24.20 -17.34 -6.42
N ASN A 288 25.31 -18.00 -6.76
CA ASN A 288 26.33 -18.45 -5.83
C ASN A 288 26.59 -17.38 -4.77
N MET A 289 26.02 -17.62 -3.58
CA MET A 289 26.40 -16.93 -2.35
C MET A 289 27.75 -17.51 -1.91
N GLU A 290 28.72 -17.51 -2.81
CA GLU A 290 30.12 -17.62 -2.47
C GLU A 290 30.43 -16.32 -1.73
N PHE A 291 30.47 -16.45 -0.41
CA PHE A 291 30.98 -15.47 0.53
C PHE A 291 32.48 -15.69 0.71
#